data_AF-A0A1E5FU29-F1
#
_entry.id   AF-A0A1E5FU29-F1
#
_cell.length_a   1.000
_cell.length_b   1.000
_cell.length_c   1.000
_cell.angle_alpha   90.00
_cell.angle_beta   90.00
_cell.angle_gamma   90.00
#
_symmetry.space_group_name_H-M   'P 1'
#
loop_
_entity.id
_entity.type
_entity.pdbx_description
1 polymer ?
#
loop_
_entity_poly.entity_id
_entity_poly.type
_entity_poly.pdbx_seq_one_letter_code
_entity_poly.pdbx_strand_id
1 'polypeptide(L)'
;MKKLILASTTLFSGLAIACGAHVHNTLPHYENYTESLVAMSVCKVNNHISEEQSAVWFKKLAWVANGTDEELFEHYTHFAVEHVNKISLDEEMLPKWNQNYCEEQFFDVMAMDQVVLEDLYDAQELADRDFNRQIKMTGETS
;
A
#
# COMPACT_ATOMS: atom_id res chain seq x y z
N MET A 1 -11.99 54.56 40.93
CA MET A 1 -10.91 54.41 39.91
C MET A 1 -10.82 52.94 39.52
N LYS A 2 -10.91 52.65 38.21
CA LYS A 2 -10.20 51.60 37.42
C LYS A 2 -9.81 50.32 38.17
N LYS A 3 -10.37 49.14 37.86
CA LYS A 3 -9.91 48.11 36.87
C LYS A 3 -10.26 46.74 37.53
N LEU A 4 -10.48 45.59 36.89
CA LEU A 4 -10.27 45.04 35.55
C LEU A 4 -11.25 43.86 35.44
N ILE A 5 -11.90 43.69 34.29
CA ILE A 5 -12.69 42.50 33.95
C ILE A 5 -11.69 41.38 33.66
N LEU A 6 -11.66 40.33 34.49
CA LEU A 6 -10.95 39.10 34.17
C LEU A 6 -11.91 38.22 33.35
N ALA A 7 -11.80 38.33 32.03
CA ALA A 7 -12.40 37.39 31.11
C ALA A 7 -11.66 36.06 31.26
N SER A 8 -12.34 35.04 31.78
CA SER A 8 -11.87 33.65 31.69
C SER A 8 -12.01 33.17 30.25
N THR A 9 -11.08 33.55 29.39
CA THR A 9 -10.80 32.84 28.14
C THR A 9 -10.06 31.55 28.48
N THR A 10 -10.79 30.58 29.04
CA THR A 10 -10.31 29.20 29.07
C THR A 10 -10.47 28.64 27.67
N LEU A 11 -9.35 28.72 26.95
CA LEU A 11 -8.79 27.66 26.13
C LEU A 11 -9.76 27.10 25.10
N PHE A 12 -9.56 27.56 23.87
CA PHE A 12 -9.84 26.79 22.66
C PHE A 12 -9.77 25.31 23.00
N SER A 13 -10.92 24.64 22.94
CA SER A 13 -11.01 23.20 22.82
C SER A 13 -10.11 22.88 21.64
N GLY A 14 -8.86 22.53 21.95
CA GLY A 14 -7.95 21.97 21.00
C GLY A 14 -8.74 20.81 20.42
N LEU A 15 -9.18 20.99 19.18
CA LEU A 15 -9.03 19.97 18.18
C LEU A 15 -7.58 19.52 18.28
N ALA A 16 -7.29 18.69 19.29
CA ALA A 16 -6.46 17.54 19.12
C ALA A 16 -7.22 16.72 18.06
N ILE A 17 -7.12 17.19 16.82
CA ILE A 17 -6.78 16.30 15.73
C ILE A 17 -5.58 15.60 16.33
N ALA A 18 -5.84 14.41 16.87
CA ALA A 18 -4.80 13.44 16.94
C ALA A 18 -4.25 13.48 15.52
N CYS A 19 -3.10 14.10 15.35
CA CYS A 19 -2.10 13.57 14.46
C CYS A 19 -1.82 12.19 15.06
N GLY A 20 -2.78 11.27 14.92
CA GLY A 20 -2.52 9.85 14.92
C GLY A 20 -1.36 9.79 13.97
N ALA A 21 -0.22 9.37 14.50
CA ALA A 21 0.96 9.15 13.71
C ALA A 21 0.45 8.61 12.38
N HIS A 22 0.67 9.35 11.30
CA HIS A 22 0.61 8.74 9.99
C HIS A 22 1.75 7.73 10.07
N VAL A 23 1.44 6.56 10.64
CA VAL A 23 2.33 5.43 10.63
C VAL A 23 2.53 5.25 9.14
N HIS A 24 3.77 5.35 8.70
CA HIS A 24 4.14 4.87 7.38
C HIS A 24 3.88 3.35 7.43
N ASN A 25 2.62 2.96 7.23
CA ASN A 25 2.07 1.69 7.70
C ASN A 25 1.98 0.67 6.58
N THR A 26 2.97 0.68 5.70
CA THR A 26 3.11 -0.40 4.74
C THR A 26 3.65 -1.60 5.50
N LEU A 27 2.79 -2.60 5.69
CA LEU A 27 3.13 -3.79 6.44
C LEU A 27 4.38 -4.44 5.82
N PRO A 28 5.45 -4.73 6.60
CA PRO A 28 6.74 -5.17 6.05
C PRO A 28 6.66 -6.37 5.09
N HIS A 29 5.66 -7.25 5.25
CA HIS A 29 5.50 -8.41 4.37
C HIS A 29 5.17 -8.04 2.91
N TYR A 30 4.68 -6.82 2.65
CA TYR A 30 4.45 -6.33 1.29
C TYR A 30 5.74 -6.01 0.52
N GLU A 31 6.87 -5.82 1.23
CA GLU A 31 8.16 -5.55 0.60
C GLU A 31 8.54 -6.63 -0.42
N ASN A 32 8.17 -7.88 -0.14
CA ASN A 32 8.38 -9.03 -1.02
C ASN A 32 7.66 -8.94 -2.38
N TYR A 33 6.66 -8.06 -2.51
CA TYR A 33 5.87 -7.89 -3.73
C TYR A 33 6.17 -6.59 -4.46
N THR A 34 7.08 -5.76 -3.94
CA THR A 34 7.44 -4.46 -4.54
C THR A 34 7.90 -4.62 -5.99
N GLU A 35 8.79 -5.58 -6.26
CA GLU A 35 9.29 -5.84 -7.61
C GLU A 35 8.18 -6.32 -8.55
N SER A 36 7.23 -7.12 -8.05
CA SER A 36 6.09 -7.55 -8.86
C SER A 36 5.13 -6.40 -9.17
N LEU A 37 4.92 -5.47 -8.23
CA LEU A 37 4.15 -4.25 -8.47
C LEU A 37 4.84 -3.35 -9.51
N VAL A 38 6.16 -3.21 -9.43
CA VAL A 38 6.95 -2.49 -10.43
C VAL A 38 6.80 -3.17 -11.79
N ALA A 39 6.91 -4.50 -11.83
CA ALA A 39 6.79 -5.27 -13.06
C ALA A 39 5.44 -5.11 -13.74
N MET A 40 4.37 -5.28 -12.98
CA MET A 40 3.00 -5.06 -13.43
C MET A 40 2.85 -3.66 -14.04
N SER A 41 3.29 -2.63 -13.33
CA SER A 41 3.15 -1.24 -13.79
C SER A 41 3.98 -0.94 -15.03
N VAL A 42 5.23 -1.39 -15.12
CA VAL A 42 6.08 -1.18 -16.31
C VAL A 42 5.52 -1.94 -17.51
N CYS A 43 5.13 -3.20 -17.34
CA CYS A 43 4.47 -4.00 -18.38
C CYS A 43 3.19 -3.35 -18.89
N LYS A 44 2.42 -2.71 -18.00
CA LYS A 44 1.22 -1.96 -18.35
C LYS A 44 1.54 -0.68 -19.12
N VAL A 45 2.48 0.14 -18.64
CA VAL A 45 2.92 1.38 -19.32
C VAL A 45 3.42 1.10 -20.74
N ASN A 46 4.12 -0.03 -20.92
CA ASN A 46 4.64 -0.46 -22.23
C ASN A 46 3.59 -1.17 -23.11
N ASN A 47 2.34 -1.27 -22.68
CA ASN A 47 1.24 -1.94 -23.39
C ASN A 47 1.47 -3.44 -23.67
N HIS A 48 2.27 -4.12 -22.84
CA HIS A 48 2.47 -5.57 -22.93
C HIS A 48 1.37 -6.37 -22.22
N ILE A 49 0.67 -5.74 -21.28
CA ILE A 49 -0.51 -6.31 -20.62
C ILE A 49 -1.71 -5.35 -20.72
N SER A 50 -2.90 -5.92 -20.75
CA SER A 50 -4.16 -5.17 -20.74
C SER A 50 -4.45 -4.54 -19.37
N GLU A 51 -5.39 -3.60 -19.31
CA GLU A 51 -5.92 -3.05 -18.04
C GLU A 51 -6.50 -4.15 -17.13
N GLU A 52 -7.21 -5.10 -17.73
CA GLU A 52 -7.82 -6.21 -17.01
C GLU A 52 -6.74 -7.10 -16.38
N GLN A 53 -5.69 -7.42 -17.15
CA GLN A 53 -4.56 -8.19 -16.63
C GLN A 53 -3.84 -7.46 -15.49
N SER A 54 -3.59 -6.15 -15.60
CA SER A 54 -2.99 -5.40 -14.48
C SER A 54 -3.89 -5.38 -13.25
N ALA A 55 -5.21 -5.24 -13.41
CA ALA A 55 -6.14 -5.26 -12.29
C ALA A 55 -6.19 -6.64 -11.60
N VAL A 56 -6.18 -7.73 -12.38
CA VAL A 56 -6.14 -9.11 -11.86
C VAL A 56 -4.82 -9.38 -11.15
N TRP A 57 -3.70 -8.92 -11.72
CA TRP A 57 -2.38 -9.03 -11.11
C TRP A 57 -2.34 -8.35 -9.74
N PHE A 58 -2.77 -7.08 -9.68
CA PHE A 58 -2.82 -6.33 -8.43
C PHE A 58 -3.65 -7.04 -7.35
N LYS A 59 -4.85 -7.49 -7.70
CA LYS A 59 -5.74 -8.23 -6.78
C LYS A 59 -5.13 -9.55 -6.33
N LYS A 60 -4.44 -10.25 -7.22
CA LYS A 60 -3.74 -11.49 -6.87
C LYS A 60 -2.64 -11.21 -5.85
N LEU A 61 -1.85 -10.15 -6.01
CA LEU A 61 -0.82 -9.78 -5.03
C LEU A 61 -1.41 -9.43 -3.67
N ALA A 62 -2.54 -8.69 -3.63
CA ALA A 62 -3.21 -8.37 -2.37
C ALA A 62 -3.69 -9.63 -1.66
N TRP A 63 -4.29 -10.56 -2.42
CA TRP A 63 -4.70 -11.86 -1.92
C TRP A 63 -3.51 -12.70 -1.45
N VAL A 64 -2.43 -12.79 -2.24
CA VAL A 64 -1.21 -13.54 -1.92
C VAL A 64 -0.59 -13.02 -0.63
N ALA A 65 -0.56 -11.71 -0.43
CA ALA A 65 -0.05 -11.08 0.79
C ALA A 65 -0.95 -11.29 2.02
N ASN A 66 -2.16 -11.85 1.85
CA ASN A 66 -3.17 -11.96 2.91
C ASN A 66 -3.53 -10.60 3.54
N GLY A 67 -3.66 -9.58 2.68
CA GLY A 67 -4.13 -8.27 3.07
C GLY A 67 -5.16 -7.71 2.11
N THR A 68 -5.31 -6.40 2.13
CA THR A 68 -6.35 -5.68 1.37
C THR A 68 -5.78 -4.96 0.15
N ASP A 69 -6.65 -4.67 -0.82
CA ASP A 69 -6.32 -3.86 -2.01
C ASP A 69 -5.79 -2.47 -1.58
N GLU A 70 -6.33 -1.92 -0.50
CA GLU A 70 -5.96 -0.60 0.01
C GLU A 70 -4.55 -0.61 0.63
N GLU A 71 -4.24 -1.59 1.49
CA GLU A 71 -2.90 -1.74 2.08
C GLU A 71 -1.83 -1.94 0.99
N LEU A 72 -2.14 -2.75 -0.03
CA LEU A 72 -1.24 -2.94 -1.17
C LEU A 72 -1.10 -1.65 -2.01
N PHE A 73 -2.17 -0.86 -2.13
CA PHE A 73 -2.12 0.41 -2.87
C PHE A 73 -1.31 1.46 -2.13
N GLU A 74 -1.49 1.56 -0.81
CA GLU A 74 -0.62 2.37 0.05
C GLU A 74 0.84 1.94 -0.12
N HIS A 75 1.14 0.64 -0.13
CA HIS A 75 2.49 0.15 -0.42
C HIS A 75 3.01 0.57 -1.80
N TYR A 76 2.21 0.37 -2.84
CA TYR A 76 2.55 0.75 -4.20
C TYR A 76 2.92 2.24 -4.32
N THR A 77 2.10 3.12 -3.75
CA THR A 77 2.30 4.57 -3.84
C THR A 77 3.54 5.06 -3.09
N HIS A 78 3.93 4.38 -2.00
CA HIS A 78 5.10 4.77 -1.22
C HIS A 78 6.42 4.18 -1.75
N PHE A 79 6.39 2.96 -2.30
CA PHE A 79 7.63 2.21 -2.59
C PHE A 79 7.83 1.83 -4.05
N ALA A 80 6.76 1.54 -4.80
CA ALA A 80 6.89 1.06 -6.17
C ALA A 80 6.82 2.19 -7.22
N VAL A 81 6.01 3.23 -6.99
CA VAL A 81 5.73 4.26 -8.01
C VAL A 81 6.99 5.02 -8.47
N GLU A 82 7.91 5.30 -7.55
CA GLU A 82 9.17 5.98 -7.90
C GLU A 82 10.06 5.10 -8.78
N HIS A 83 10.08 3.80 -8.51
CA HIS A 83 10.85 2.82 -9.28
C HIS A 83 10.28 2.66 -10.70
N VAL A 84 8.94 2.60 -10.83
CA VAL A 84 8.26 2.55 -12.12
C VAL A 84 8.63 3.74 -13.01
N ASN A 85 8.63 4.96 -12.45
CA ASN A 85 8.97 6.15 -13.22
C ASN A 85 10.44 6.14 -13.67
N LYS A 86 11.36 5.66 -12.84
CA LYS A 86 12.78 5.55 -13.22
C LYS A 86 12.98 4.52 -14.34
N ILE A 87 12.36 3.35 -14.24
CA ILE A 87 12.56 2.25 -15.19
C ILE A 87 11.84 2.51 -16.52
N SER A 88 10.62 3.06 -16.49
CA SER A 88 9.85 3.34 -17.71
C SER A 88 10.47 4.42 -18.60
N LEU A 89 11.40 5.21 -18.05
CA LEU A 89 12.16 6.24 -18.78
C LEU A 89 13.60 5.81 -19.11
N ASP A 90 14.02 4.61 -18.72
CA ASP A 90 15.37 4.08 -18.96
C ASP A 90 15.41 3.29 -20.28
N GLU A 91 15.98 3.91 -21.32
CA GLU A 91 16.10 3.35 -22.66
C GLU A 91 16.88 2.03 -22.72
N GLU A 92 17.80 1.78 -21.79
CA GLU A 92 18.58 0.52 -21.75
C GLU A 92 17.79 -0.61 -21.09
N MET A 93 16.88 -0.27 -20.17
CA MET A 93 16.07 -1.24 -19.45
C MET A 93 14.81 -1.61 -20.21
N LEU A 94 14.18 -0.66 -20.92
CA LEU A 94 12.93 -0.88 -21.66
C LEU A 94 12.90 -2.16 -22.52
N PRO A 95 13.94 -2.52 -23.30
CA PRO A 95 13.93 -3.75 -24.11
C PRO A 95 13.85 -5.06 -23.31
N LYS A 96 14.24 -5.03 -22.03
CA LYS A 96 14.19 -6.21 -21.15
C LYS A 96 12.78 -6.51 -20.67
N TRP A 97 11.92 -5.49 -20.57
CA TRP A 97 10.52 -5.59 -20.17
C TRP A 97 9.61 -5.84 -21.38
N ASN A 98 9.93 -6.84 -22.18
CA ASN A 98 9.19 -7.17 -23.40
C ASN A 98 7.95 -8.04 -23.11
N GLN A 99 7.16 -8.29 -24.16
CA GLN A 99 5.93 -9.09 -24.11
C GLN A 99 6.12 -10.43 -23.38
N ASN A 100 7.17 -11.19 -23.70
CA ASN A 100 7.38 -12.52 -23.15
C ASN A 100 7.68 -12.45 -21.65
N TYR A 101 8.57 -11.54 -21.25
CA TYR A 101 8.87 -11.31 -19.84
C TYR A 101 7.59 -10.95 -19.06
N CYS A 102 6.78 -10.03 -19.59
CA CYS A 102 5.55 -9.61 -18.95
C CYS A 102 4.51 -10.74 -18.83
N GLU A 103 4.43 -11.61 -19.84
CA GLU A 103 3.56 -12.79 -19.82
C GLU A 103 4.03 -13.82 -18.78
N GLU A 104 5.33 -14.11 -18.72
CA GLU A 104 5.93 -15.02 -17.73
C GLU A 104 5.66 -14.52 -16.30
N GLN A 105 5.95 -13.24 -16.03
CA GLN A 105 5.73 -12.64 -14.71
C GLN A 105 4.25 -12.66 -14.30
N PHE A 106 3.33 -12.41 -15.24
CA PHE A 106 1.90 -12.49 -14.95
C PHE A 106 1.50 -13.90 -14.50
N PHE A 107 1.93 -14.93 -15.23
CA PHE A 107 1.59 -16.32 -14.90
C PHE A 107 2.25 -16.80 -13.61
N ASP A 108 3.50 -16.39 -13.36
CA ASP A 108 4.20 -16.68 -12.10
C ASP A 108 3.39 -16.17 -10.90
N VAL A 109 2.88 -14.94 -10.98
CA VAL A 109 2.08 -14.35 -9.91
C VAL A 109 0.72 -15.01 -9.78
N MET A 110 0.09 -15.42 -10.88
CA MET A 110 -1.16 -16.18 -10.82
C MET A 110 -1.00 -17.53 -10.11
N ALA A 111 0.19 -18.13 -10.21
CA ALA A 111 0.52 -19.40 -9.58
C ALA A 111 0.94 -19.29 -8.10
N MET A 112 1.15 -18.08 -7.57
CA MET A 112 1.52 -17.89 -6.17
C MET A 112 0.41 -18.32 -5.19
N ASP A 113 0.81 -18.92 -4.08
CA ASP A 113 -0.07 -19.24 -2.95
C ASP A 113 -0.12 -18.09 -1.94
N GLN A 114 -1.20 -18.04 -1.17
CA GLN A 114 -1.36 -17.05 -0.11
C GLN A 114 -0.41 -17.30 1.06
N VAL A 115 0.15 -16.22 1.59
CA VAL A 115 0.98 -16.20 2.79
C VAL A 115 0.16 -16.47 4.04
N VAL A 116 0.70 -17.31 4.91
CA VAL A 116 0.21 -17.56 6.27
C VAL A 116 0.85 -16.51 7.19
N LEU A 117 0.06 -15.61 7.76
CA LEU A 117 0.59 -14.46 8.52
C LEU A 117 1.18 -14.89 9.87
N GLU A 118 0.69 -15.98 10.41
CA GLU A 118 1.18 -16.62 11.63
C GLU A 118 2.63 -17.13 11.49
N ASP A 119 3.10 -17.32 10.26
CA ASP A 119 4.51 -17.68 9.99
C ASP A 119 5.42 -16.44 9.99
N LEU A 120 4.86 -15.22 9.89
CA LEU A 120 5.60 -13.97 9.74
C LEU A 120 5.54 -13.05 10.96
N TYR A 121 4.44 -13.12 11.73
CA TYR A 121 4.14 -12.20 12.81
C TYR A 121 3.86 -12.93 14.12
N ASP A 122 4.18 -12.29 15.24
CA ASP A 122 3.79 -12.79 16.55
C ASP A 122 2.31 -12.50 16.87
N ALA A 123 1.80 -13.11 17.94
CA ALA A 123 0.38 -12.97 18.32
C ALA A 123 -0.03 -11.53 18.68
N GLN A 124 0.90 -10.72 19.19
CA GLN A 124 0.62 -9.32 19.51
C GLN A 124 0.54 -8.49 18.23
N GLU A 125 1.47 -8.68 17.30
CA GLU A 125 1.47 -8.01 16.00
C GLU A 125 0.21 -8.33 15.18
N LEU A 126 -0.23 -9.60 15.19
CA LEU A 126 -1.48 -10.02 14.55
C LEU A 126 -2.71 -9.35 15.19
N ALA A 127 -2.75 -9.29 16.52
CA ALA A 127 -3.85 -8.64 17.25
C ALA A 127 -3.89 -7.13 16.98
N ASP A 128 -2.74 -6.46 16.94
CA ASP A 128 -2.64 -5.04 16.64
C ASP A 128 -3.08 -4.74 15.20
N ARG A 129 -2.71 -5.60 14.24
CA ARG A 129 -3.18 -5.51 12.85
C ARG A 129 -4.70 -5.63 12.76
N ASP A 130 -5.29 -6.64 13.39
CA ASP A 130 -6.74 -6.85 13.37
C ASP A 130 -7.49 -5.69 14.04
N PHE A 131 -6.96 -5.17 15.15
CA PHE A 131 -7.49 -3.99 15.83
C PHE A 131 -7.44 -2.74 14.95
N ASN A 132 -6.32 -2.46 14.28
CA ASN A 132 -6.18 -1.34 13.37
C ASN A 132 -7.16 -1.43 12.20
N ARG A 133 -7.37 -2.64 11.66
CA ARG A 133 -8.34 -2.87 10.59
C ARG A 133 -9.76 -2.54 11.04
N GLN A 134 -10.13 -2.93 12.27
CA GLN A 134 -11.45 -2.62 12.85
C GLN A 134 -11.64 -1.12 13.03
N ILE A 135 -10.63 -0.40 13.54
CA ILE A 135 -10.69 1.07 13.68
C ILE A 135 -10.98 1.71 12.32
N LYS A 136 -10.23 1.32 11.27
CA LYS A 136 -10.38 1.88 9.93
C LYS A 136 -11.82 1.68 9.40
N MET A 137 -12.35 0.47 9.51
CA MET A 137 -13.73 0.16 9.10
C MET A 137 -14.77 0.97 9.88
N THR A 138 -14.57 1.21 11.18
CA THR A 138 -15.53 2.02 11.97
C THR A 138 -15.48 3.51 11.64
N GLY A 139 -14.31 4.04 11.27
CA GLY A 139 -14.12 5.45 10.89
C GLY A 139 -14.72 5.82 9.53
N GLU A 140 -14.96 4.86 8.64
CA GLU A 140 -15.62 5.08 7.34
C GLU A 140 -17.15 5.17 7.44
N THR A 141 -17.73 4.78 8.59
CA THR A 141 -19.18 4.77 8.84
C THR A 141 -19.72 5.98 9.62
N SER A 142 -18.86 6.96 9.94
CA SER A 142 -19.20 8.16 10.74
C SER A 142 -19.25 9.45 9.92
#